data_AF-A0AAE1HPR7-F1
#
_entry.id   AF-A0AAE1HPR7-F1
#
_cell.length_a   1.000
_cell.length_b   1.000
_cell.length_c   1.000
_cell.angle_alpha   90.00
_cell.angle_beta   90.00
_cell.angle_gamma   90.00
#
_symmetry.space_group_name_H-M   'P 1'
#
loop_
_entity.id
_entity.type
_entity.pdbx_description
1 polymer ?
#
loop_
_entity_poly.entity_id
_entity_poly.type
_entity_poly.pdbx_seq_one_letter_code
_entity_poly.pdbx_strand_id
1 'polypeptide(L)'
;MPDPDQWKGMIKCTVLPPRDLFIPVLPYKANGKLMFPLCRTCVETQNSEGCHHEDPRERQLTSTWCAPELLLALREKSYELITVHEVHQYPGTVAYNPETGEDGLLSGYVRCLMALKVQASGWPPECDSDDKKEQFINKDTLKHDGVVLDPAKMVKNSALRTMAKLLCNRKFGEKTLRSRTDLIYDPAKLMPLLTDPRKEVTGLLPLSEPWSESR
;
A
#
# COMPACT_ATOMS: atom_id res chain seq x y z
N MET A 1 2.26 19.59 -17.62
CA MET A 1 2.37 18.26 -16.99
C MET A 1 3.84 17.87 -17.04
N PRO A 2 4.47 17.41 -15.95
CA PRO A 2 5.84 16.91 -16.00
C PRO A 2 5.95 15.73 -16.98
N ASP A 3 7.15 15.52 -17.51
CA ASP A 3 7.45 14.37 -18.36
C ASP A 3 7.12 13.06 -17.62
N PRO A 4 6.61 12.02 -18.30
CA PRO A 4 6.33 10.73 -17.68
C PRO A 4 7.47 10.23 -16.80
N ASP A 5 8.72 10.39 -17.22
CA ASP A 5 9.88 9.90 -16.48
C ASP A 5 10.13 10.62 -15.15
N GLN A 6 9.48 11.77 -14.94
CA GLN A 6 9.59 12.59 -13.74
C GLN A 6 8.40 12.44 -12.80
N TRP A 7 7.43 11.59 -13.13
CA TRP A 7 6.25 11.41 -12.30
C TRP A 7 6.60 10.81 -10.94
N LYS A 8 6.07 11.45 -9.90
CA LYS A 8 6.15 10.97 -8.51
C LYS A 8 4.77 11.14 -7.90
N GLY A 9 4.14 10.06 -7.47
CA GLY A 9 2.82 10.09 -6.85
C GLY A 9 1.80 9.24 -7.58
N MET A 10 0.58 9.76 -7.75
CA MET A 10 -0.56 9.02 -8.30
C MET A 10 -0.96 9.59 -9.67
N ILE A 11 -1.18 8.72 -10.65
CA ILE A 11 -1.53 9.09 -12.01
C ILE A 11 -2.82 8.41 -12.38
N LYS A 12 -3.82 9.20 -12.78
CA LYS A 12 -5.04 8.72 -13.42
C LYS A 12 -4.84 8.77 -14.92
N CYS A 13 -4.78 7.62 -15.57
CA CYS A 13 -4.57 7.53 -17.01
C CYS A 13 -5.30 6.34 -17.62
N THR A 14 -5.32 6.31 -18.95
CA THR A 14 -5.76 5.20 -19.77
C THR A 14 -4.53 4.58 -20.41
N VAL A 15 -4.39 3.26 -20.27
CA VAL A 15 -3.29 2.48 -20.82
C VAL A 15 -3.82 1.31 -21.64
N LEU A 16 -3.09 0.93 -22.68
CA LEU A 16 -3.33 -0.28 -23.45
C LEU A 16 -2.31 -1.34 -23.03
N PRO A 17 -2.75 -2.45 -22.41
CA PRO A 17 -1.85 -3.55 -22.10
C PRO A 17 -1.34 -4.26 -23.36
N PRO A 18 -0.13 -4.84 -23.35
CA PRO A 18 0.33 -5.73 -24.41
C PRO A 18 -0.54 -6.99 -24.50
N ARG A 19 -0.41 -7.73 -25.61
CA ARG A 19 -0.95 -9.09 -25.70
C ARG A 19 0.01 -10.08 -25.01
N ASP A 20 -0.55 -11.09 -24.36
CA ASP A 20 0.18 -12.27 -23.84
C ASP A 20 1.34 -11.98 -22.88
N LEU A 21 1.17 -11.00 -21.99
CA LEU A 21 2.14 -10.75 -20.93
C LEU A 21 2.00 -11.78 -19.81
N PHE A 22 3.08 -12.52 -19.56
CA PHE A 22 3.11 -13.61 -18.57
C PHE A 22 2.74 -13.17 -17.15
N ILE A 23 3.26 -12.02 -16.70
CA ILE A 23 2.95 -11.42 -15.39
C ILE A 23 2.44 -9.99 -15.62
N PRO A 24 1.12 -9.78 -15.65
CA PRO A 24 0.55 -8.45 -15.70
C PRO A 24 0.83 -7.67 -14.41
N VAL A 25 1.16 -6.39 -14.55
CA VAL A 25 1.70 -5.58 -13.44
C VAL A 25 0.74 -4.52 -12.92
N LEU A 26 -0.21 -4.07 -13.75
CA LEU A 26 -1.14 -3.01 -13.37
C LEU A 26 -2.40 -3.59 -12.71
N PRO A 27 -2.68 -3.23 -11.45
CA PRO A 27 -3.90 -3.66 -10.80
C PRO A 27 -5.12 -2.92 -11.37
N TYR A 28 -6.23 -3.64 -11.51
CA TYR A 28 -7.51 -3.12 -11.95
C TYR A 28 -8.62 -3.72 -11.08
N LYS A 29 -9.53 -2.88 -10.57
CA LYS A 29 -10.68 -3.35 -9.80
C LYS A 29 -11.86 -3.58 -10.74
N ALA A 30 -12.31 -4.82 -10.82
CA ALA A 30 -13.51 -5.22 -11.56
C ALA A 30 -14.29 -6.24 -10.72
N ASN A 31 -15.62 -6.17 -10.76
CA ASN A 31 -16.49 -7.14 -10.09
C ASN A 31 -16.18 -7.32 -8.59
N GLY A 32 -15.86 -6.22 -7.91
CA GLY A 32 -15.53 -6.21 -6.48
C GLY A 32 -14.18 -6.84 -6.10
N LYS A 33 -13.36 -7.25 -7.08
CA LYS A 33 -12.06 -7.90 -6.87
C LYS A 33 -10.94 -7.08 -7.49
N LEU A 34 -9.75 -7.16 -6.88
CA LEU A 34 -8.52 -6.62 -7.46
C LEU A 34 -7.93 -7.69 -8.38
N MET A 35 -7.81 -7.38 -9.66
CA MET A 35 -7.31 -8.27 -10.72
C MET A 35 -6.13 -7.60 -11.44
N PHE A 36 -5.40 -8.37 -12.25
CA PHE A 36 -4.32 -7.85 -13.09
C PHE A 36 -4.59 -8.25 -14.56
N PRO A 37 -5.57 -7.60 -15.22
CA PRO A 37 -6.02 -7.98 -16.55
C PRO A 37 -5.17 -7.37 -17.66
N LEU A 38 -5.21 -7.98 -18.85
CA LEU A 38 -4.68 -7.42 -20.09
C LEU A 38 -5.78 -6.92 -21.05
N CYS A 39 -7.04 -7.05 -20.63
CA CYS A 39 -8.21 -6.59 -21.36
C CYS A 39 -9.30 -6.19 -20.36
N ARG A 40 -9.75 -4.94 -20.44
CA ARG A 40 -10.86 -4.41 -19.64
C ARG A 40 -12.15 -5.21 -19.85
N THR A 41 -12.59 -5.38 -21.09
CA THR A 41 -13.86 -6.08 -21.36
C THR A 41 -13.86 -7.49 -20.81
N CYS A 42 -12.78 -8.28 -21.02
CA CYS A 42 -12.70 -9.64 -20.50
C CYS A 42 -12.81 -9.71 -18.97
N VAL A 43 -12.16 -8.81 -18.23
CA VAL A 43 -12.21 -8.86 -16.77
C VAL A 43 -13.56 -8.40 -16.23
N GLU A 44 -14.22 -7.48 -16.92
CA GLU A 44 -15.54 -6.97 -16.56
C GLU A 44 -16.64 -8.00 -16.86
N THR A 45 -16.59 -8.67 -18.01
CA THR A 45 -17.54 -9.72 -18.39
C THR A 45 -17.21 -11.09 -17.79
N GLN A 46 -16.14 -11.20 -17.00
CA GLN A 46 -15.66 -12.45 -16.40
C GLN A 46 -15.40 -13.54 -17.46
N ASN A 47 -14.85 -13.14 -18.61
CA ASN A 47 -14.49 -14.07 -19.66
C ASN A 47 -13.52 -15.13 -19.13
N SER A 48 -13.89 -16.40 -19.31
CA SER A 48 -13.11 -17.56 -18.89
C SER A 48 -12.31 -18.18 -20.05
N GLU A 49 -12.59 -17.75 -21.27
CA GLU A 49 -11.93 -18.20 -22.50
C GLU A 49 -10.82 -17.24 -22.95
N GLY A 50 -10.16 -17.57 -24.06
CA GLY A 50 -9.19 -16.68 -24.70
C GLY A 50 -9.78 -15.31 -25.04
N CYS A 51 -8.94 -14.28 -24.99
CA CYS A 51 -9.37 -12.93 -25.38
C CYS A 51 -9.38 -12.79 -26.91
N HIS A 52 -10.55 -12.50 -27.49
CA HIS A 52 -10.72 -12.26 -28.93
C HIS A 52 -10.99 -10.79 -29.29
N HIS A 53 -10.85 -9.88 -28.33
CA HIS A 53 -11.04 -8.44 -28.56
C HIS A 53 -9.87 -7.88 -29.38
N GLU A 54 -10.17 -7.50 -30.63
CA GLU A 54 -9.19 -6.92 -31.56
C GLU A 54 -9.16 -5.39 -31.51
N ASP A 55 -10.27 -4.74 -31.14
CA ASP A 55 -10.27 -3.29 -30.94
C ASP A 55 -9.47 -2.93 -29.68
N PRO A 56 -8.40 -2.13 -29.80
CA PRO A 56 -7.64 -1.66 -28.63
C PRO A 56 -8.52 -0.97 -27.58
N ARG A 57 -9.59 -0.28 -27.98
CA ARG A 57 -10.48 0.46 -27.07
C ARG A 57 -11.21 -0.44 -26.08
N GLU A 58 -11.49 -1.68 -26.46
CA GLU A 58 -12.12 -2.67 -25.59
C GLU A 58 -11.15 -3.18 -24.50
N ARG A 59 -9.86 -3.15 -24.80
CA ARG A 59 -8.80 -3.67 -23.94
C ARG A 59 -8.25 -2.62 -22.97
N GLN A 60 -8.33 -1.34 -23.33
CA GLN A 60 -7.80 -0.21 -22.57
C GLN A 60 -8.31 -0.19 -21.13
N LEU A 61 -7.37 -0.07 -20.19
CA LEU A 61 -7.65 0.06 -18.77
C LEU A 61 -7.58 1.54 -18.40
N THR A 62 -8.59 2.03 -17.68
CA THR A 62 -8.56 3.38 -17.10
C THR A 62 -8.65 3.26 -15.59
N SER A 63 -7.60 3.69 -14.88
CA SER A 63 -7.54 3.64 -13.42
C SER A 63 -6.56 4.68 -12.90
N THR A 64 -6.33 4.66 -11.59
CA THR A 64 -5.29 5.45 -10.92
C THR A 64 -4.21 4.52 -10.41
N TRP A 65 -2.95 4.76 -10.80
CA TRP A 65 -1.79 3.96 -10.40
C TRP A 65 -0.72 4.83 -9.77
N CYS A 66 0.07 4.23 -8.89
CA CYS A 66 1.29 4.83 -8.36
C CYS A 66 2.36 4.91 -9.48
N ALA A 67 3.18 5.96 -9.45
CA ALA A 67 4.20 6.21 -10.47
C ALA A 67 5.18 5.03 -10.69
N PRO A 68 5.73 4.36 -9.65
CA PRO A 68 6.67 3.26 -9.86
C PRO A 68 6.06 2.10 -10.68
N GLU A 69 4.83 1.71 -10.37
CA GLU A 69 4.12 0.62 -11.03
C GLU A 69 3.76 0.98 -12.48
N LEU A 70 3.32 2.22 -12.71
CA LEU A 70 3.02 2.71 -14.05
C LEU A 70 4.29 2.79 -14.91
N LEU A 71 5.38 3.35 -14.38
CA LEU A 71 6.63 3.46 -15.11
C LEU A 71 7.24 2.10 -15.44
N LEU A 72 7.15 1.13 -14.53
CA LEU A 72 7.53 -0.27 -14.80
C LEU A 72 6.71 -0.83 -15.98
N ALA A 73 5.39 -0.60 -15.97
CA ALA A 73 4.50 -1.08 -17.03
C ALA A 73 4.87 -0.50 -18.41
N LEU A 74 5.11 0.81 -18.46
CA LEU A 74 5.44 1.52 -19.69
C LEU A 74 6.85 1.17 -20.21
N ARG A 75 7.85 1.12 -19.33
CA ARG A 75 9.26 0.94 -19.71
C ARG A 75 9.65 -0.51 -19.97
N GLU A 76 9.15 -1.43 -19.15
CA GLU A 76 9.62 -2.82 -19.15
C GLU A 76 8.59 -3.83 -19.63
N LYS A 77 7.31 -3.47 -19.63
CA LYS A 77 6.22 -4.40 -19.93
C LYS A 77 5.42 -4.02 -21.17
N SER A 78 5.92 -3.08 -21.97
CA SER A 78 5.33 -2.68 -23.26
C SER A 78 3.87 -2.23 -23.17
N TYR A 79 3.45 -1.65 -22.05
CA TYR A 79 2.16 -0.98 -21.97
C TYR A 79 2.25 0.34 -22.74
N GLU A 80 1.20 0.66 -23.47
CA GLU A 80 1.11 1.93 -24.19
C GLU A 80 0.26 2.92 -23.38
N LEU A 81 0.78 4.13 -23.19
CA LEU A 81 0.04 5.21 -22.55
C LEU A 81 -0.86 5.91 -23.59
N ILE A 82 -2.17 5.83 -23.40
CA ILE A 82 -3.14 6.38 -24.34
C ILE A 82 -3.49 7.83 -23.98
N THR A 83 -3.94 8.05 -22.74
CA THR A 83 -4.38 9.37 -22.27
C THR A 83 -4.04 9.56 -20.81
N VAL A 84 -3.55 10.73 -20.43
CA VAL A 84 -3.40 11.12 -19.02
C VAL A 84 -4.54 12.04 -18.64
N HIS A 85 -5.27 11.69 -17.59
CA HIS A 85 -6.42 12.47 -17.10
C HIS A 85 -6.01 13.40 -15.97
N GLU A 86 -5.20 12.91 -15.04
CA GLU A 86 -4.78 13.66 -13.85
C GLU A 86 -3.44 13.13 -13.32
N VAL A 87 -2.58 14.04 -12.88
CA VAL A 87 -1.31 13.69 -12.21
C VAL A 87 -1.28 14.39 -10.86
N HIS A 88 -1.36 13.60 -9.79
CA HIS A 88 -1.16 14.07 -8.44
C HIS A 88 0.32 13.93 -8.07
N GLN A 89 1.08 14.98 -8.39
CA GLN A 89 2.52 15.03 -8.24
C GLN A 89 2.93 15.35 -6.80
N TYR A 90 3.75 14.49 -6.21
CA TYR A 90 4.43 14.77 -4.94
C TYR A 90 5.67 15.64 -5.15
N PRO A 91 6.03 16.50 -4.18
CA PRO A 91 7.18 17.39 -4.28
C PRO A 91 8.51 16.62 -4.36
N GLY A 92 8.56 15.42 -3.81
CA GLY A 92 9.74 14.57 -3.83
C GLY A 92 9.44 13.17 -3.29
N THR A 93 10.48 12.35 -3.31
CA THR A 93 10.49 10.98 -2.77
C THR A 93 11.65 10.86 -1.82
N VAL A 94 11.43 10.21 -0.67
CA VAL A 94 12.48 9.89 0.30
C VAL A 94 12.57 8.37 0.41
N ALA A 95 13.77 7.84 0.29
CA ALA A 95 14.05 6.41 0.37
C ALA A 95 15.27 6.20 1.27
N TYR A 96 15.33 5.02 1.89
CA TYR A 96 16.51 4.63 2.65
C TYR A 96 17.71 4.48 1.70
N ASN A 97 18.85 5.07 2.05
CA ASN A 97 20.10 4.89 1.31
C ASN A 97 21.04 3.97 2.10
N PRO A 98 21.30 2.73 1.63
CA PRO A 98 22.19 1.79 2.32
C PRO A 98 23.65 2.23 2.41
N GLU A 99 24.12 3.07 1.48
CA GLU A 99 25.51 3.52 1.42
C GLU A 99 25.79 4.66 2.40
N THR A 100 24.86 5.62 2.50
CA THR A 100 24.99 6.77 3.40
C THR A 100 24.34 6.55 4.77
N GLY A 101 23.45 5.56 4.89
CA GLY A 101 22.64 5.31 6.08
C GLY A 101 21.51 6.32 6.29
N GLU A 102 21.24 7.18 5.30
CA GLU A 102 20.17 8.19 5.38
C GLU A 102 18.79 7.52 5.41
N ASP A 103 17.99 7.91 6.39
CA ASP A 103 16.64 7.37 6.58
C ASP A 103 15.63 8.00 5.59
N GLY A 104 14.75 7.15 5.06
CA GLY A 104 13.49 7.58 4.46
C GLY A 104 12.41 7.82 5.52
N LEU A 105 11.19 8.14 5.06
CA LEU A 105 10.08 8.53 5.94
C LEU A 105 9.75 7.50 7.04
N LEU A 106 9.87 6.21 6.74
CA LEU A 106 9.51 5.11 7.64
C LEU A 106 10.65 4.11 7.90
N SER A 107 11.84 4.34 7.36
CA SER A 107 12.93 3.36 7.43
C SER A 107 13.35 3.11 8.88
N GLY A 108 13.56 4.15 9.70
CA GLY A 108 13.87 3.99 11.12
C GLY A 108 12.80 3.21 11.89
N TYR A 109 11.52 3.46 11.59
CA TYR A 109 10.39 2.73 12.18
C TYR A 109 10.43 1.23 11.80
N VAL A 110 10.60 0.93 10.52
CA VAL A 110 10.67 -0.46 10.02
C VAL A 110 11.91 -1.18 10.57
N ARG A 111 13.08 -0.54 10.56
CA ARG A 111 14.34 -1.09 11.08
C ARG A 111 14.25 -1.44 12.56
N CYS A 112 13.67 -0.56 13.38
CA CYS A 112 13.45 -0.81 14.81
C CYS A 112 12.59 -2.06 15.04
N LEU A 113 11.47 -2.18 14.31
CA LEU A 113 10.58 -3.33 14.44
C LEU A 113 11.16 -4.60 13.83
N MET A 114 11.96 -4.49 12.77
CA MET A 114 12.75 -5.60 12.22
C MET A 114 13.76 -6.11 13.25
N ALA A 115 14.52 -5.23 13.89
CA ALA A 115 15.48 -5.61 14.95
C ALA A 115 14.77 -6.39 16.07
N LEU A 116 13.66 -5.85 16.59
CA LEU A 116 12.86 -6.53 17.62
C LEU A 116 12.34 -7.89 17.14
N LYS A 117 11.84 -7.97 15.91
CA LYS A 117 11.30 -9.19 15.32
C LYS A 117 12.36 -10.26 15.09
N VAL A 118 13.57 -9.86 14.66
CA VAL A 118 14.71 -10.77 14.42
C VAL A 118 15.25 -11.26 15.77
N GLN A 119 15.52 -10.35 16.70
CA GLN A 119 15.98 -10.68 18.06
C GLN A 119 15.02 -11.65 18.78
N ALA A 120 13.72 -11.40 18.71
CA ALA A 120 12.72 -12.28 19.29
C ALA A 120 12.56 -13.64 18.57
N SER A 121 13.19 -13.84 17.41
CA SER A 121 13.26 -15.16 16.76
C SER A 121 14.34 -16.04 17.38
N GLY A 122 15.32 -15.44 18.05
CA GLY A 122 16.58 -16.10 18.40
C GLY A 122 17.47 -16.32 17.18
N TRP A 123 18.56 -17.06 17.40
CA TRP A 123 19.53 -17.39 16.35
C TRP A 123 18.97 -18.37 15.31
N PRO A 124 19.25 -18.15 14.02
CA PRO A 124 19.01 -19.16 12.99
C PRO A 124 19.76 -20.47 13.30
N PRO A 125 19.24 -21.64 12.87
CA PRO A 125 19.93 -22.92 13.06
C PRO A 125 21.33 -22.95 12.45
N GLU A 126 21.57 -22.13 11.44
CA GLU A 126 22.84 -22.04 10.70
C GLU A 126 23.92 -21.28 11.48
N CYS A 127 23.55 -20.50 12.50
CA CYS A 127 24.45 -19.68 13.32
C CYS A 127 24.92 -20.44 14.58
N ASP A 128 25.67 -21.53 14.37
CA ASP A 128 26.19 -22.40 15.43
C ASP A 128 27.52 -21.93 16.05
N SER A 129 28.35 -21.19 15.29
CA SER A 129 29.61 -20.59 15.77
C SER A 129 29.50 -19.09 15.98
N ASP A 130 30.39 -18.53 16.80
CA ASP A 130 30.43 -17.10 17.06
C ASP A 130 30.80 -16.29 15.81
N ASP A 131 31.66 -16.83 14.93
CA ASP A 131 31.96 -16.23 13.63
C ASP A 131 30.70 -16.10 12.74
N LYS A 132 29.83 -17.10 12.73
CA LYS A 132 28.59 -17.08 11.94
C LYS A 132 27.56 -16.11 12.54
N LYS A 133 27.51 -16.00 13.86
CA LYS A 133 26.67 -15.01 14.56
C LYS A 133 27.12 -13.58 14.22
N GLU A 134 28.43 -13.34 14.23
CA GLU A 134 28.98 -12.04 13.85
C GLU A 134 28.74 -11.74 12.36
N GLN A 135 28.91 -12.74 11.49
CA GLN A 135 28.58 -12.62 10.07
C GLN A 135 27.12 -12.23 9.86
N PHE A 136 26.19 -12.87 10.55
CA PHE A 136 24.75 -12.58 10.46
C PHE A 136 24.42 -11.14 10.88
N ILE A 137 25.03 -10.66 11.98
CA ILE A 137 24.82 -9.29 12.45
C ILE A 137 25.45 -8.28 11.49
N ASN A 138 26.70 -8.46 11.12
CA ASN A 138 27.46 -7.42 10.40
C ASN A 138 27.22 -7.44 8.90
N LYS A 139 27.19 -8.62 8.26
CA LYS A 139 27.00 -8.73 6.80
C LYS A 139 25.53 -8.80 6.43
N ASP A 140 24.76 -9.71 7.03
CA ASP A 140 23.43 -10.01 6.51
C ASP A 140 22.38 -8.97 6.92
N THR A 141 22.55 -8.34 8.09
CA THR A 141 21.54 -7.41 8.64
C THR A 141 22.01 -5.96 8.66
N LEU A 142 23.17 -5.65 9.24
CA LEU A 142 23.64 -4.27 9.32
C LEU A 142 24.01 -3.71 7.94
N LYS A 143 24.82 -4.43 7.16
CA LYS A 143 25.30 -3.95 5.85
C LYS A 143 24.18 -3.88 4.79
N HIS A 144 23.28 -4.87 4.75
CA HIS A 144 22.23 -4.91 3.73
C HIS A 144 20.98 -4.12 4.15
N ASP A 145 20.51 -4.29 5.40
CA ASP A 145 19.23 -3.74 5.84
C ASP A 145 19.37 -2.52 6.77
N GLY A 146 20.58 -2.19 7.21
CA GLY A 146 20.83 -1.14 8.20
C GLY A 146 20.30 -1.47 9.59
N VAL A 147 19.97 -2.73 9.85
CA VAL A 147 19.32 -3.17 11.09
C VAL A 147 20.41 -3.52 12.11
N VAL A 148 20.44 -2.77 13.21
CA VAL A 148 21.34 -3.03 14.34
C VAL A 148 20.71 -4.07 15.24
N LEU A 149 21.41 -5.19 15.44
CA LEU A 149 21.00 -6.28 16.32
C LEU A 149 21.87 -6.33 17.57
N ASP A 150 21.25 -6.62 18.70
CA ASP A 150 21.91 -6.86 19.98
C ASP A 150 22.01 -8.38 20.23
N PRO A 151 23.23 -8.97 20.21
CA PRO A 151 23.43 -10.40 20.45
C PRO A 151 22.81 -10.88 21.77
N ALA A 152 22.81 -10.05 22.82
CA ALA A 152 22.28 -10.42 24.13
C ALA A 152 20.75 -10.56 24.12
N LYS A 153 20.08 -9.94 23.14
CA LYS A 153 18.62 -9.97 22.96
C LYS A 153 18.15 -11.01 21.95
N MET A 154 19.07 -11.79 21.34
CA MET A 154 18.76 -12.87 20.39
C MET A 154 18.18 -14.10 21.11
N VAL A 155 17.04 -13.92 21.77
CA VAL A 155 16.35 -14.94 22.56
C VAL A 155 14.97 -15.18 21.97
N LYS A 156 14.65 -16.46 21.73
CA LYS A 156 13.36 -16.86 21.17
C LYS A 156 12.20 -16.44 22.09
N ASN A 157 11.38 -15.52 21.61
CA ASN A 157 10.18 -15.02 22.26
C ASN A 157 9.05 -14.88 21.22
N SER A 158 8.17 -15.87 21.17
CA SER A 158 7.08 -15.94 20.18
C SER A 158 6.07 -14.79 20.33
N ALA A 159 5.76 -14.37 21.55
CA ALA A 159 4.83 -13.28 21.81
C ALA A 159 5.38 -11.94 21.31
N LEU A 160 6.63 -11.61 21.69
CA LEU A 160 7.28 -10.38 21.25
C LEU A 160 7.49 -10.34 19.73
N ARG A 161 7.87 -11.47 19.13
CA ARG A 161 7.98 -11.59 17.67
C ARG A 161 6.65 -11.30 16.98
N THR A 162 5.56 -11.82 17.52
CA THR A 162 4.21 -11.61 16.98
C THR A 162 3.80 -10.14 17.10
N MET A 163 4.05 -9.51 18.24
CA MET A 163 3.81 -8.08 18.44
C MET A 163 4.63 -7.20 17.48
N ALA A 164 5.93 -7.45 17.34
CA ALA A 164 6.79 -6.70 16.43
C ALA A 164 6.35 -6.84 14.97
N LYS A 165 5.99 -8.06 14.55
CA LYS A 165 5.41 -8.33 13.22
C LYS A 165 4.11 -7.56 13.00
N LEU A 166 3.21 -7.57 13.98
CA LEU A 166 1.93 -6.88 13.91
C LEU A 166 2.11 -5.36 13.80
N LEU A 167 2.98 -4.78 14.63
CA LEU A 167 3.28 -3.35 14.59
C LEU A 167 3.85 -2.94 13.24
N CYS A 168 4.76 -3.74 12.67
CA CYS A 168 5.36 -3.45 11.38
C CYS A 168 4.30 -3.39 10.27
N ASN A 169 3.34 -4.32 10.28
CA ASN A 169 2.25 -4.37 9.32
C ASN A 169 1.16 -3.29 9.55
N ARG A 170 0.94 -2.87 10.81
CA ARG A 170 -0.18 -1.99 11.18
C ARG A 170 -0.15 -0.66 10.43
N LYS A 171 1.03 -0.05 10.27
CA LYS A 171 1.16 1.26 9.62
C LYS A 171 0.80 1.24 8.14
N PHE A 172 1.10 0.15 7.44
CA PHE A 172 0.81 0.02 6.01
C PHE A 172 -0.62 -0.48 5.73
N GLY A 173 -1.25 -1.18 6.69
CA GLY A 173 -2.64 -1.64 6.60
C GLY A 173 -3.66 -0.68 7.22
N GLU A 174 -3.22 0.46 7.76
CA GLU A 174 -4.11 1.42 8.41
C GLU A 174 -5.00 2.10 7.37
N LYS A 175 -6.28 1.71 7.34
CA LYS A 175 -7.31 2.49 6.63
C LYS A 175 -7.31 3.91 7.22
N THR A 176 -6.79 4.88 6.47
CA THR A 176 -6.72 6.29 6.86
C THR A 176 -8.08 6.98 6.76
N LEU A 177 -8.92 6.54 5.83
CA LEU A 177 -10.30 6.97 5.66
C LEU A 177 -11.24 5.98 6.34
N ARG A 178 -11.35 6.07 7.67
CA ARG A 178 -12.38 5.35 8.44
C ARG A 178 -13.56 6.28 8.66
N SER A 179 -14.77 5.72 8.57
CA SER A 179 -15.94 6.37 9.13
C SER A 179 -15.70 6.64 10.61
N ARG A 180 -16.01 7.86 11.05
CA ARG A 180 -15.99 8.26 12.44
C ARG A 180 -17.43 8.43 12.90
N THR A 181 -17.72 7.94 14.08
CA THR A 181 -19.02 8.15 14.73
C THR A 181 -18.81 9.20 15.80
N ASP A 182 -19.40 10.37 15.60
CA ASP A 182 -19.40 11.45 16.57
C ASP A 182 -20.75 11.50 17.30
N LEU A 183 -20.71 11.56 18.64
CA LEU A 183 -21.91 11.77 19.45
C LEU A 183 -22.18 13.27 19.55
N ILE A 184 -23.32 13.70 19.01
CA ILE A 184 -23.69 15.11 18.93
C ILE A 184 -24.86 15.37 19.87
N TYR A 185 -24.62 16.18 20.89
CA TYR A 185 -25.63 16.60 21.86
C TYR A 185 -26.26 17.96 21.52
N ASP A 186 -25.57 18.76 20.71
CA ASP A 186 -25.98 20.11 20.33
C ASP A 186 -26.27 20.16 18.82
N PRO A 187 -27.52 20.47 18.40
CA PRO A 187 -27.88 20.62 16.99
C PRO A 187 -26.98 21.60 16.21
N ALA A 188 -26.41 22.62 16.86
CA ALA A 188 -25.52 23.58 16.19
C ALA A 188 -24.22 22.93 15.69
N LYS A 189 -23.77 21.82 16.29
CA LYS A 189 -22.58 21.06 15.85
C LYS A 189 -22.89 20.10 14.71
N LEU A 190 -24.16 19.77 14.48
CA LEU A 190 -24.57 18.87 13.40
C LEU A 190 -24.51 19.55 12.04
N MET A 191 -25.01 20.79 11.94
CA MET A 191 -25.10 21.50 10.65
C MET A 191 -23.74 21.63 9.93
N PRO A 192 -22.64 22.04 10.59
CA PRO A 192 -21.33 22.09 9.94
C PRO A 192 -20.82 20.76 9.43
N LEU A 193 -21.22 19.63 10.04
CA LEU A 193 -20.82 18.30 9.60
C LEU A 193 -21.60 17.85 8.35
N LEU A 194 -22.86 18.26 8.23
CA LEU A 194 -23.71 17.96 7.07
C LEU A 194 -23.36 18.83 5.86
N THR A 195 -22.92 20.06 6.08
CA THR A 195 -22.64 21.03 5.00
C THR A 195 -21.19 21.03 4.52
N ASP A 196 -20.28 20.32 5.19
CA ASP A 196 -18.87 20.26 4.79
C ASP A 196 -18.70 19.37 3.55
N PRO A 197 -18.35 19.93 2.37
CA PRO A 197 -18.21 19.15 1.14
C PRO A 197 -17.06 18.14 1.19
N ARG A 198 -16.19 18.20 2.21
CA ARG A 198 -15.09 17.25 2.42
C ARG A 198 -15.53 16.02 3.21
N LYS A 199 -16.75 16.00 3.75
CA LYS A 199 -17.27 14.92 4.59
C LYS A 199 -18.47 14.29 3.91
N GLU A 200 -18.48 12.96 3.93
CA GLU A 200 -19.64 12.17 3.51
C GLU A 200 -20.30 11.60 4.76
N VAL A 201 -21.54 12.01 5.03
CA VAL A 201 -22.31 11.49 6.16
C VAL A 201 -23.01 10.20 5.76
N THR A 202 -22.53 9.08 6.29
CA THR A 202 -23.03 7.74 5.94
C THR A 202 -24.32 7.36 6.68
N GLY A 203 -24.64 8.04 7.79
CA GLY A 203 -25.84 7.77 8.57
C GLY A 203 -25.97 8.72 9.75
N LEU A 204 -27.22 9.00 10.15
CA LEU A 204 -27.56 9.78 11.31
C LEU A 204 -28.55 8.98 12.16
N LEU A 205 -28.12 8.59 13.35
CA LEU A 205 -28.95 7.81 14.28
C LEU A 205 -29.38 8.72 15.45
N PRO A 206 -30.66 9.10 15.55
CA PRO A 206 -31.15 9.81 16.72
C PRO A 206 -31.13 8.87 17.93
N LEU A 207 -30.38 9.24 18.97
CA LEU A 207 -30.36 8.55 20.26
C LEU A 207 -31.41 9.20 21.18
N SER A 208 -32.69 9.07 20.85
CA SER A 208 -33.76 9.33 21.82
C SER A 208 -34.18 8.01 22.46
N GLU A 209 -34.40 7.99 23.78
CA GLU A 209 -35.36 7.02 24.31
C GLU A 209 -36.70 7.22 23.59
N PRO A 210 -37.47 6.15 23.29
CA PRO A 210 -38.80 6.33 22.73
C PRO A 210 -39.55 7.26 23.67
N TRP A 211 -39.95 8.42 23.14
CA TRP A 211 -40.75 9.38 23.87
C TRP A 211 -41.99 8.64 24.37
N SER A 212 -42.03 8.33 25.66
CA SER A 212 -43.26 7.91 26.30
C SER A 212 -44.17 9.13 26.26
N GLU A 213 -45.19 9.06 25.40
CA GLU A 213 -46.32 9.97 25.44
C GLU A 213 -46.86 9.97 26.89
N SER A 214 -46.48 10.99 27.63
CA SER A 214 -46.91 11.23 29.00
C SER A 214 -47.28 12.69 29.16
N ARG A 215 -48.35 13.08 28.47
CA ARG A 215 -49.59 13.67 29.04
C ARG A 215 -50.40 14.39 27.97
#